data_AF-A0A6C0D1T5-F1
#
_entry.id   AF-A0A6C0D1T5-F1
#
_cell.length_a   1.000
_cell.length_b   1.000
_cell.length_c   1.000
_cell.angle_alpha   90.00
_cell.angle_beta   90.00
_cell.angle_gamma   90.00
#
_symmetry.space_group_name_H-M   'P 1'
#
loop_
_entity.id
_entity.type
_entity.pdbx_description
1 polymer ?
#
loop_
_entity_poly.entity_id
_entity_poly.type
_entity_poly.pdbx_seq_one_letter_code
_entity_poly.pdbx_strand_id
1 'polypeptide(L)'
;MRKISKNTKSTSRSANDLIFILISLSIVVFLLYCMYVSSISSVSSISSVSSISSVSSISSISQEKENGQCIENFYDTHTPSFFTTFHTEKDQPLEKKNGYWILPSPSSDKKGGESYIDESKELKNLCTDFVTHYFFATEDTIYEFMNLTIHTIETMLKEKRFLWNVKEEDMFLVYKGGNILRKVFSNFMESFPELVRTRLFDYFSPYFKRSDMDFSIYIRPSLSDYSSILLDVEGGLLNLERKIRSTFENNPARFFNYYQYSQSYQTQLLNNLFKTMEKASVFNDPSNSLYYKKVLLAVSYDSLVSTTIPLSLSFDSSLLVAKEGREDLEIRFVDPIKSEGIKIRTLPQNGKHKTFISDNRALKFSKTNGGEIEFDLIRTKVDFGMVLISLSSLETWGQHMNGELLDVSLPKGEQAKQFFQEVDDTSFSDYIVPYTLHYMSDMNLEGSVQEKTVHVFGYTLSYLREDLTRILFEDAEFPWDDGKYSKRLHRLFLLHFINLYIESRNRKLDMEMISDAIHSLSTSKDPMDVYRTVSSHFGISILSFNSFLEHVALLSKRVNNVKNKDFANMMKVLQEDAKTCLEIFADLDQYFIQNAPVIRKSIYN
;
A
#
# COMPACT_ATOMS: atom_id res chain seq x y z
N MET A 1 68.67 -3.41 44.12
CA MET A 1 68.76 -4.46 45.16
C MET A 1 67.35 -4.87 45.59
N ARG A 2 67.12 -6.19 45.71
CA ARG A 2 65.93 -6.90 46.27
C ARG A 2 64.62 -6.96 45.44
N LYS A 3 64.37 -8.17 44.94
CA LYS A 3 63.13 -8.98 44.90
C LYS A 3 61.79 -8.23 44.70
N ILE A 4 61.05 -8.64 43.66
CA ILE A 4 59.86 -9.52 43.78
C ILE A 4 59.70 -10.29 42.46
N SER A 5 59.63 -11.62 42.58
CA SER A 5 59.15 -12.53 41.55
C SER A 5 57.81 -13.11 42.00
N LYS A 6 56.89 -13.35 41.04
CA LYS A 6 56.12 -14.60 40.83
C LYS A 6 54.77 -14.33 40.14
N ASN A 7 54.40 -15.31 39.31
CA ASN A 7 53.09 -15.64 38.75
C ASN A 7 52.65 -15.02 37.41
N THR A 8 53.10 -15.66 36.32
CA THR A 8 52.32 -15.80 35.08
C THR A 8 52.49 -17.22 34.53
N LYS A 9 51.61 -18.14 34.95
CA LYS A 9 51.36 -19.44 34.29
C LYS A 9 49.88 -19.79 34.47
N SER A 10 49.01 -19.27 33.59
CA SER A 10 47.63 -19.80 33.43
C SER A 10 46.90 -19.36 32.15
N THR A 11 47.58 -19.15 31.02
CA THR A 11 46.92 -18.71 29.76
C THR A 11 46.94 -19.75 28.63
N SER A 12 47.44 -20.97 28.84
CA SER A 12 47.52 -21.99 27.77
C SER A 12 46.31 -22.94 27.69
N ARG A 13 45.33 -22.86 28.61
CA ARG A 13 44.12 -23.71 28.55
C ARG A 13 43.02 -23.13 27.66
N SER A 14 42.85 -21.81 27.61
CA SER A 14 41.75 -21.19 26.83
C SER A 14 41.92 -21.30 25.31
N ALA A 15 43.16 -21.38 24.80
CA ALA A 15 43.41 -21.53 23.37
C ALA A 15 43.01 -22.92 22.85
N ASN A 16 43.24 -23.97 23.64
CA ASN A 16 42.87 -25.34 23.25
C ASN A 16 41.35 -25.55 23.32
N ASP A 17 40.68 -24.93 24.28
CA ASP A 17 39.22 -24.98 24.38
C ASP A 17 38.56 -24.23 23.21
N LEU A 18 39.12 -23.10 22.78
CA LEU A 18 38.66 -22.36 21.60
C LEU A 18 38.86 -23.14 20.30
N ILE A 19 40.01 -23.81 20.14
CA ILE A 19 40.28 -24.69 18.99
C ILE A 19 39.30 -25.87 18.97
N PHE A 20 39.01 -26.46 20.12
CA PHE A 20 38.06 -27.58 20.21
C PHE A 20 36.63 -27.15 19.84
N ILE A 21 36.22 -25.95 20.25
CA ILE A 21 34.93 -25.36 19.88
C ILE A 21 34.86 -25.10 18.36
N LEU A 22 35.92 -24.53 17.77
CA LEU A 22 35.97 -24.25 16.33
C LEU A 22 35.97 -25.53 15.47
N ILE A 23 36.68 -26.57 15.90
CA ILE A 23 36.65 -27.88 15.24
C ILE A 23 35.25 -28.51 15.35
N SER A 24 34.64 -28.46 16.53
CA SER A 24 33.28 -29.00 16.74
C SER A 24 32.25 -28.28 15.87
N LEU A 25 32.34 -26.95 15.77
CA LEU A 25 31.45 -26.15 14.92
C LEU A 25 31.63 -26.49 13.43
N SER A 26 32.88 -26.67 12.99
CA SER A 26 33.19 -27.03 11.60
C SER A 26 32.66 -28.42 11.22
N ILE A 27 32.71 -29.38 12.15
CA ILE A 27 32.14 -30.72 11.95
C ILE A 27 30.62 -30.65 11.84
N VAL A 28 29.95 -29.86 12.69
CA VAL A 28 28.49 -29.70 12.62
C VAL A 28 28.05 -29.07 11.30
N VAL A 29 28.73 -28.01 10.85
CA VAL A 29 28.46 -27.37 9.55
C VAL A 29 28.66 -28.35 8.39
N PHE A 30 29.73 -29.15 8.43
CA PHE A 30 30.00 -30.17 7.41
C PHE A 30 28.92 -31.27 7.37
N LEU A 31 28.45 -31.73 8.54
CA LEU A 31 27.38 -32.73 8.63
C LEU A 31 26.05 -32.17 8.11
N LEU A 32 25.70 -30.92 8.44
CA LEU A 32 24.51 -30.25 7.91
C LEU A 32 24.57 -30.09 6.39
N TYR A 33 25.74 -29.73 5.84
CA TYR A 33 25.97 -29.68 4.40
C TYR A 33 25.80 -31.06 3.73
N CYS A 34 26.34 -32.12 4.34
CA CYS A 34 26.17 -33.48 3.82
C CYS A 34 24.70 -33.94 3.84
N MET A 35 23.93 -33.57 4.87
CA MET A 35 22.49 -33.85 4.94
C MET A 35 21.72 -33.10 3.86
N TYR A 36 22.07 -31.83 3.60
CA TYR A 36 21.46 -31.00 2.56
C TYR A 36 21.75 -31.53 1.14
N VAL A 37 22.99 -31.96 0.86
CA VAL A 37 23.33 -32.57 -0.44
C VAL A 37 22.61 -33.91 -0.64
N SER A 38 22.43 -34.68 0.45
CA SER A 38 21.72 -35.96 0.41
C SER A 38 20.21 -35.79 0.13
N SER A 39 19.59 -34.71 0.60
CA SER A 39 18.17 -34.42 0.34
C SER A 39 17.88 -33.90 -1.06
N ILE A 40 18.88 -33.30 -1.74
CA ILE A 40 18.76 -32.89 -3.15
C ILE A 40 18.91 -34.10 -4.09
N SER A 41 19.69 -35.09 -3.68
CA SER A 41 19.98 -36.29 -4.49
C SER A 41 18.81 -37.27 -4.61
N SER A 42 17.77 -37.13 -3.78
CA SER A 42 16.60 -38.03 -3.76
C SER A 42 15.41 -37.56 -4.61
N VAL A 43 15.52 -36.42 -5.30
CA VAL A 43 14.40 -35.82 -6.06
C VAL A 43 14.48 -36.11 -7.58
N SER A 44 15.59 -36.65 -8.10
CA SER A 44 15.78 -36.86 -9.54
C SER A 44 15.70 -38.32 -9.97
N SER A 45 14.58 -39.01 -9.70
CA SER A 45 14.34 -40.34 -10.29
C SER A 45 12.85 -40.69 -10.42
N ILE A 46 12.09 -39.98 -11.26
CA ILE A 46 10.91 -40.55 -11.93
C ILE A 46 10.88 -40.05 -13.37
N SER A 47 11.41 -40.87 -14.27
CA SER A 47 11.15 -40.82 -15.71
C SER A 47 10.52 -42.15 -16.10
N SER A 48 9.29 -42.14 -16.59
CA SER A 48 8.77 -43.25 -17.39
C SER A 48 8.01 -42.71 -18.58
N VAL A 49 8.63 -42.96 -19.73
CA VAL A 49 8.14 -42.90 -21.09
C VAL A 49 6.96 -43.86 -21.27
N SER A 50 5.91 -43.42 -21.96
CA SER A 50 5.13 -44.29 -22.85
C SER A 50 4.59 -43.49 -24.05
N SER A 51 5.17 -43.80 -25.19
CA SER A 51 4.71 -43.51 -26.55
C SER A 51 3.55 -44.42 -26.95
N ILE A 52 2.64 -43.97 -27.84
CA ILE A 52 2.30 -44.59 -29.15
C ILE A 52 0.91 -44.14 -29.70
N SER A 53 0.96 -43.62 -30.94
CA SER A 53 0.05 -43.73 -32.11
C SER A 53 -1.38 -43.11 -32.18
N SER A 54 -1.48 -42.08 -33.04
CA SER A 54 -2.11 -42.10 -34.40
C SER A 54 -3.64 -42.04 -34.65
N VAL A 55 -3.97 -41.30 -35.74
CA VAL A 55 -5.18 -41.37 -36.62
C VAL A 55 -6.45 -40.71 -36.02
N SER A 56 -7.30 -39.90 -36.67
CA SER A 56 -7.63 -39.56 -38.06
C SER A 56 -8.40 -38.23 -38.13
N SER A 57 -8.30 -37.58 -39.28
CA SER A 57 -9.26 -36.67 -39.94
C SER A 57 -10.76 -36.94 -39.71
N ILE A 58 -11.58 -35.88 -39.67
CA ILE A 58 -12.88 -35.74 -40.37
C ILE A 58 -13.28 -34.24 -40.48
N SER A 59 -13.71 -33.89 -41.69
CA SER A 59 -14.44 -32.70 -42.18
C SER A 59 -15.73 -32.39 -41.37
N SER A 60 -16.35 -31.21 -41.34
CA SER A 60 -16.99 -30.48 -42.45
C SER A 60 -17.83 -29.30 -41.88
N ILE A 61 -17.84 -28.16 -42.60
CA ILE A 61 -19.01 -27.38 -43.11
C ILE A 61 -20.19 -27.17 -42.13
N SER A 62 -20.58 -25.95 -41.74
CA SER A 62 -21.41 -24.98 -42.51
C SER A 62 -21.30 -23.57 -41.90
N GLN A 63 -20.90 -22.50 -42.59
CA GLN A 63 -21.70 -21.63 -43.49
C GLN A 63 -23.16 -21.39 -43.07
N GLU A 64 -23.42 -20.18 -42.56
CA GLU A 64 -24.55 -19.36 -43.02
C GLU A 64 -24.17 -17.87 -42.94
N LYS A 65 -24.04 -17.27 -44.13
CA LYS A 65 -24.27 -15.86 -44.45
C LYS A 65 -25.81 -15.63 -44.37
N GLU A 66 -26.41 -14.45 -44.29
CA GLU A 66 -26.15 -13.21 -45.01
C GLU A 66 -27.15 -12.11 -44.54
N ASN A 67 -26.87 -10.86 -44.93
CA ASN A 67 -27.75 -9.68 -44.98
C ASN A 67 -27.94 -8.85 -43.69
N GLY A 68 -27.63 -7.55 -43.64
CA GLY A 68 -27.36 -6.60 -44.72
C GLY A 68 -28.39 -5.48 -44.67
N GLN A 69 -27.98 -4.25 -44.33
CA GLN A 69 -28.48 -3.02 -44.94
C GLN A 69 -27.77 -1.78 -44.40
N CYS A 70 -27.20 -1.02 -45.33
CA CYS A 70 -26.86 0.39 -45.21
C CYS A 70 -28.14 1.22 -45.01
N ILE A 71 -28.11 2.20 -44.11
CA ILE A 71 -28.83 3.46 -44.29
C ILE A 71 -27.89 4.62 -43.90
N GLU A 72 -27.87 5.60 -44.79
CA GLU A 72 -27.10 6.83 -44.80
C GLU A 72 -27.57 7.85 -43.74
N ASN A 73 -26.64 8.73 -43.37
CA ASN A 73 -26.79 10.15 -43.07
C ASN A 73 -28.02 10.63 -42.28
N PHE A 74 -27.78 11.01 -41.02
CA PHE A 74 -28.36 12.23 -40.46
C PHE A 74 -27.28 13.01 -39.70
N TYR A 75 -26.87 14.14 -40.27
CA TYR A 75 -26.41 15.27 -39.48
C TYR A 75 -27.65 15.83 -38.79
N ASP A 76 -27.70 15.76 -37.46
CA ASP A 76 -28.46 16.77 -36.73
C ASP A 76 -27.68 17.23 -35.50
N THR A 77 -27.50 18.54 -35.49
CA THR A 77 -26.59 19.31 -34.66
C THR A 77 -27.35 19.86 -33.48
N HIS A 78 -27.66 19.07 -32.45
CA HIS A 78 -28.10 19.60 -31.16
C HIS A 78 -27.32 18.89 -30.04
N THR A 79 -26.16 19.46 -29.69
CA THR A 79 -25.49 19.22 -28.41
C THR A 79 -26.29 19.91 -27.31
N PRO A 80 -26.94 19.20 -26.37
CA PRO A 80 -27.38 19.83 -25.13
C PRO A 80 -26.11 20.09 -24.31
N SER A 81 -25.81 21.36 -24.06
CA SER A 81 -24.74 21.78 -23.17
C SER A 81 -25.07 21.38 -21.72
N PHE A 82 -24.67 20.18 -21.30
CA PHE A 82 -24.62 19.83 -19.88
C PHE A 82 -23.17 19.94 -19.40
N PHE A 83 -22.89 21.04 -18.71
CA PHE A 83 -21.66 21.24 -17.97
C PHE A 83 -21.68 20.38 -16.71
N THR A 84 -20.67 19.53 -16.56
CA THR A 84 -20.21 19.01 -15.28
C THR A 84 -19.69 20.17 -14.45
N THR A 85 -20.51 20.72 -13.56
CA THR A 85 -20.10 21.79 -12.65
C THR A 85 -19.27 21.20 -11.52
N PHE A 86 -17.96 21.41 -11.56
CA PHE A 86 -17.11 21.31 -10.39
C PHE A 86 -17.22 22.64 -9.63
N HIS A 87 -17.56 22.58 -8.34
CA HIS A 87 -17.65 23.74 -7.45
C HIS A 87 -16.48 23.73 -6.45
N THR A 88 -15.91 24.90 -6.18
CA THR A 88 -14.95 25.13 -5.08
C THR A 88 -15.64 25.74 -3.85
N GLU A 89 -14.93 25.84 -2.71
CA GLU A 89 -15.36 26.34 -1.38
C GLU A 89 -16.10 27.69 -1.31
N LYS A 90 -16.14 28.44 -2.42
CA LYS A 90 -17.03 29.59 -2.62
C LYS A 90 -17.75 29.32 -3.92
N ASP A 91 -19.04 29.65 -4.01
CA ASP A 91 -19.94 29.53 -5.17
C ASP A 91 -19.44 30.26 -6.45
N GLN A 92 -18.19 30.03 -6.84
CA GLN A 92 -17.58 30.44 -8.08
C GLN A 92 -17.44 29.17 -8.92
N PRO A 93 -18.09 29.11 -10.09
CA PRO A 93 -17.89 28.00 -11.02
C PRO A 93 -16.40 27.93 -11.37
N LEU A 94 -15.83 26.72 -11.42
CA LEU A 94 -14.47 26.56 -11.94
C LEU A 94 -14.37 27.22 -13.33
N GLU A 95 -13.42 28.13 -13.50
CA GLU A 95 -13.26 28.82 -14.78
C GLU A 95 -12.61 27.86 -15.77
N LYS A 96 -13.37 27.47 -16.81
CA LYS A 96 -12.84 26.66 -17.91
C LYS A 96 -12.03 27.55 -18.86
N LYS A 97 -10.71 27.54 -18.74
CA LYS A 97 -9.79 28.26 -19.65
C LYS A 97 -9.05 27.27 -20.56
N ASN A 98 -9.17 27.44 -21.88
CA ASN A 98 -8.49 26.61 -22.89
C ASN A 98 -8.73 25.09 -22.76
N GLY A 99 -9.92 24.68 -22.32
CA GLY A 99 -10.26 23.26 -22.13
C GLY A 99 -9.80 22.64 -20.81
N TYR A 100 -9.24 23.44 -19.90
CA TYR A 100 -8.83 23.00 -18.57
C TYR A 100 -9.75 23.53 -17.48
N TRP A 101 -9.96 22.72 -16.45
CA TRP A 101 -10.48 23.19 -15.17
C TRP A 101 -9.30 23.62 -14.30
N ILE A 102 -9.31 24.87 -13.86
CA ILE A 102 -8.27 25.42 -13.00
C ILE A 102 -8.73 25.32 -11.56
N LEU A 103 -8.13 24.42 -10.78
CA LEU A 103 -8.29 24.46 -9.33
C LEU A 103 -7.37 25.55 -8.77
N PRO A 104 -7.87 26.42 -7.86
CA PRO A 104 -7.00 27.33 -7.12
C PRO A 104 -5.85 26.53 -6.51
N SER A 105 -4.60 26.96 -6.77
CA SER A 105 -3.47 26.39 -6.03
C SER A 105 -3.75 26.62 -4.55
N PRO A 106 -3.59 25.63 -3.65
CA PRO A 106 -3.40 25.94 -2.24
C PRO A 106 -2.18 26.87 -2.19
N SER A 107 -2.43 28.15 -1.94
CA SER A 107 -1.46 29.21 -2.17
C SER A 107 -0.15 28.91 -1.45
N SER A 108 0.92 28.64 -2.19
CA SER A 108 2.27 28.44 -1.66
C SER A 108 2.84 29.68 -0.95
N ASP A 109 2.18 30.84 -1.11
CA ASP A 109 2.63 32.13 -0.55
C ASP A 109 1.94 32.55 0.75
N LYS A 110 0.96 31.78 1.26
CA LYS A 110 0.47 32.02 2.62
C LYS A 110 1.44 31.39 3.61
N LYS A 111 2.24 32.24 4.27
CA LYS A 111 3.04 31.91 5.48
C LYS A 111 2.22 31.34 6.66
N GLY A 112 0.93 31.08 6.49
CA GLY A 112 0.11 30.23 7.35
C GLY A 112 -0.40 29.06 6.51
N GLY A 113 0.24 27.90 6.62
CA GLY A 113 -0.06 26.69 5.88
C GLY A 113 -1.39 26.07 6.30
N GLU A 114 -2.49 26.54 5.74
CA GLU A 114 -3.74 25.77 5.75
C GLU A 114 -3.54 24.56 4.82
N SER A 115 -3.45 23.37 5.42
CA SER A 115 -3.31 22.13 4.67
C SER A 115 -4.55 21.91 3.80
N TYR A 116 -4.36 21.43 2.57
CA TYR A 116 -5.48 21.07 1.70
C TYR A 116 -6.32 19.98 2.37
N ILE A 117 -7.60 20.28 2.61
CA ILE A 117 -8.56 19.34 3.20
C ILE A 117 -9.36 18.70 2.07
N ASP A 118 -9.19 17.39 1.86
CA ASP A 118 -10.07 16.63 0.96
C ASP A 118 -11.39 16.33 1.68
N GLU A 119 -12.37 17.22 1.50
CA GLU A 119 -13.72 17.12 2.10
C GLU A 119 -14.45 15.82 1.73
N SER A 120 -14.04 15.13 0.65
CA SER A 120 -14.63 13.87 0.19
C SER A 120 -13.87 12.61 0.66
N LYS A 121 -12.79 12.78 1.43
CA LYS A 121 -11.89 11.68 1.85
C LYS A 121 -12.61 10.53 2.54
N GLU A 122 -13.53 10.82 3.47
CA GLU A 122 -14.28 9.78 4.19
C GLU A 122 -15.10 8.92 3.21
N LEU A 123 -15.84 9.56 2.30
CA LEU A 123 -16.69 8.87 1.32
C LEU A 123 -15.87 8.07 0.30
N LYS A 124 -14.73 8.59 -0.17
CA LYS A 124 -13.77 7.86 -1.02
C LYS A 124 -13.20 6.62 -0.32
N ASN A 125 -12.90 6.73 0.97
CA ASN A 125 -12.44 5.59 1.76
C ASN A 125 -13.54 4.52 1.84
N LEU A 126 -14.80 4.90 2.03
CA LEU A 126 -15.93 3.95 2.03
C LEU A 126 -16.09 3.24 0.67
N CYS A 127 -15.94 3.96 -0.45
CA CYS A 127 -15.91 3.35 -1.78
C CYS A 127 -14.72 2.40 -1.97
N THR A 128 -13.54 2.77 -1.48
CA THR A 128 -12.34 1.93 -1.57
C THR A 128 -12.48 0.68 -0.70
N ASP A 129 -13.05 0.80 0.50
CA ASP A 129 -13.38 -0.33 1.35
C ASP A 129 -14.39 -1.26 0.64
N PHE A 130 -15.38 -0.71 -0.06
CA PHE A 130 -16.33 -1.49 -0.85
C PHE A 130 -15.64 -2.26 -1.99
N VAL A 131 -14.80 -1.59 -2.78
CA VAL A 131 -14.03 -2.23 -3.86
C VAL A 131 -13.14 -3.33 -3.29
N THR A 132 -12.32 -3.01 -2.28
CA THR A 132 -11.40 -3.97 -1.69
C THR A 132 -12.13 -5.17 -1.10
N HIS A 133 -13.29 -5.03 -0.47
CA HIS A 133 -14.00 -6.17 0.13
C HIS A 133 -14.79 -7.00 -0.88
N TYR A 134 -15.50 -6.36 -1.81
CA TYR A 134 -16.48 -7.05 -2.66
C TYR A 134 -16.01 -7.32 -4.09
N PHE A 135 -15.01 -6.59 -4.59
CA PHE A 135 -14.41 -6.90 -5.89
C PHE A 135 -13.34 -7.98 -5.73
N PHE A 136 -12.59 -7.97 -4.63
CA PHE A 136 -11.50 -8.92 -4.35
C PHE A 136 -11.84 -9.86 -3.18
N ALA A 137 -13.05 -10.42 -3.19
CA ALA A 137 -13.54 -11.27 -2.10
C ALA A 137 -12.80 -12.61 -2.00
N THR A 138 -12.27 -13.15 -3.10
CA THR A 138 -11.55 -14.44 -3.14
C THR A 138 -10.08 -14.27 -3.54
N GLU A 139 -9.25 -15.26 -3.20
CA GLU A 139 -7.83 -15.26 -3.58
C GLU A 139 -7.64 -15.45 -5.10
N ASP A 140 -8.56 -16.16 -5.75
CA ASP A 140 -8.54 -16.34 -7.21
C ASP A 140 -8.67 -15.03 -7.98
N THR A 141 -9.60 -14.14 -7.62
CA THR A 141 -9.76 -12.86 -8.31
C THR A 141 -8.60 -11.92 -8.06
N ILE A 142 -8.03 -11.95 -6.84
CA ILE A 142 -6.79 -11.23 -6.51
C ILE A 142 -5.63 -11.74 -7.37
N TYR A 143 -5.46 -13.07 -7.48
CA TYR A 143 -4.44 -13.68 -8.31
C TYR A 143 -4.56 -13.24 -9.77
N GLU A 144 -5.75 -13.37 -10.36
CA GLU A 144 -5.98 -13.02 -11.77
C GLU A 144 -5.69 -11.52 -12.02
N PHE A 145 -6.11 -10.65 -11.08
CA PHE A 145 -5.84 -9.22 -11.13
C PHE A 145 -4.33 -8.91 -11.04
N MET A 146 -3.66 -9.47 -10.04
CA MET A 146 -2.23 -9.24 -9.79
C MET A 146 -1.38 -9.78 -10.93
N ASN A 147 -1.66 -11.00 -11.37
CA ASN A 147 -0.95 -11.64 -12.46
C ASN A 147 -1.05 -10.84 -13.76
N LEU A 148 -2.25 -10.37 -14.13
CA LEU A 148 -2.42 -9.51 -15.32
C LEU A 148 -1.62 -8.21 -15.18
N THR A 149 -1.77 -7.52 -14.04
CA THR A 149 -1.16 -6.21 -13.80
C THR A 149 0.37 -6.29 -13.85
N ILE A 150 0.95 -7.19 -13.06
CA ILE A 150 2.41 -7.37 -12.95
C ILE A 150 2.98 -7.84 -14.28
N HIS A 151 2.38 -8.87 -14.89
CA HIS A 151 2.88 -9.39 -16.17
C HIS A 151 2.85 -8.32 -17.28
N THR A 152 1.79 -7.51 -17.33
CA THR A 152 1.64 -6.46 -18.33
C THR A 152 2.69 -5.36 -18.15
N ILE A 153 2.92 -4.90 -16.91
CA ILE A 153 3.90 -3.86 -16.62
C ILE A 153 5.33 -4.38 -16.80
N GLU A 154 5.67 -5.54 -16.27
CA GLU A 154 7.02 -6.12 -16.41
C GLU A 154 7.38 -6.46 -17.85
N THR A 155 6.42 -6.90 -18.66
CA THR A 155 6.67 -7.12 -20.10
C THR A 155 7.10 -5.82 -20.78
N MET A 156 6.39 -4.72 -20.51
CA MET A 156 6.77 -3.41 -21.05
C MET A 156 8.15 -2.98 -20.52
N LEU A 157 8.39 -3.07 -19.21
CA LEU A 157 9.68 -2.69 -18.63
C LEU A 157 10.83 -3.50 -19.22
N LYS A 158 10.63 -4.80 -19.46
CA LYS A 158 11.62 -5.67 -20.10
C LYS A 158 11.93 -5.24 -21.54
N GLU A 159 10.91 -4.96 -22.34
CA GLU A 159 11.08 -4.46 -23.71
C GLU A 159 11.84 -3.12 -23.72
N LYS A 160 11.44 -2.21 -22.84
CA LYS A 160 12.07 -0.91 -22.65
C LYS A 160 13.54 -1.03 -22.19
N ARG A 161 13.82 -1.85 -21.17
CA ARG A 161 15.19 -2.17 -20.71
C ARG A 161 16.07 -2.64 -21.86
N PHE A 162 15.55 -3.54 -22.69
CA PHE A 162 16.26 -4.05 -23.87
C PHE A 162 16.57 -2.95 -24.89
N LEU A 163 15.60 -2.09 -25.20
CA LEU A 163 15.78 -1.00 -26.18
C LEU A 163 16.84 0.03 -25.76
N TRP A 164 16.94 0.31 -24.46
CA TRP A 164 17.89 1.29 -23.93
C TRP A 164 19.17 0.70 -23.34
N ASN A 165 19.32 -0.64 -23.40
CA ASN A 165 20.44 -1.34 -22.77
C ASN A 165 20.58 -0.99 -21.26
N VAL A 166 19.45 -0.96 -20.55
CA VAL A 166 19.34 -0.65 -19.12
C VAL A 166 19.25 -1.96 -18.33
N LYS A 167 19.95 -2.06 -17.20
CA LYS A 167 19.90 -3.26 -16.34
C LYS A 167 18.59 -3.36 -15.58
N GLU A 168 18.29 -4.54 -15.06
CA GLU A 168 17.09 -4.76 -14.24
C GLU A 168 17.12 -3.91 -12.97
N GLU A 169 18.27 -3.82 -12.31
CA GLU A 169 18.42 -3.04 -11.08
C GLU A 169 18.30 -1.53 -11.30
N ASP A 170 18.43 -1.08 -12.55
CA ASP A 170 18.34 0.33 -12.93
C ASP A 170 16.90 0.74 -13.33
N MET A 171 16.03 -0.24 -13.63
CA MET A 171 14.62 0.00 -13.96
C MET A 171 13.75 -1.21 -13.64
N PHE A 172 12.95 -1.14 -12.57
CA PHE A 172 12.20 -2.30 -12.04
C PHE A 172 10.86 -1.90 -11.42
N LEU A 173 9.91 -2.84 -11.38
CA LEU A 173 8.64 -2.72 -10.68
C LEU A 173 8.78 -3.21 -9.24
N VAL A 174 8.24 -2.45 -8.29
CA VAL A 174 8.14 -2.83 -6.87
C VAL A 174 6.68 -2.87 -6.48
N TYR A 175 6.25 -3.99 -5.90
CA TYR A 175 5.00 -4.08 -5.17
C TYR A 175 5.22 -3.53 -3.76
N LYS A 176 4.47 -2.47 -3.39
CA LYS A 176 4.76 -1.72 -2.15
C LYS A 176 3.53 -1.50 -1.29
N GLY A 177 3.67 -0.63 -0.29
CA GLY A 177 2.56 -0.08 0.46
C GLY A 177 2.03 -1.01 1.54
N GLY A 178 0.72 -0.89 1.80
CA GLY A 178 0.06 -1.59 2.90
C GLY A 178 0.04 -3.11 2.75
N ASN A 179 0.08 -3.62 1.51
CA ASN A 179 -0.14 -5.03 1.24
C ASN A 179 1.09 -5.90 1.53
N ILE A 180 2.31 -5.43 1.23
CA ILE A 180 3.54 -6.11 1.67
C ILE A 180 3.59 -6.16 3.20
N LEU A 181 3.30 -5.03 3.87
CA LEU A 181 3.24 -4.96 5.33
C LEU A 181 2.22 -5.93 5.92
N ARG A 182 1.04 -6.05 5.30
CA ARG A 182 0.04 -7.04 5.69
C ARG A 182 0.57 -8.46 5.55
N LYS A 183 1.28 -8.78 4.47
CA LYS A 183 1.86 -10.13 4.28
C LYS A 183 2.95 -10.43 5.30
N VAL A 184 3.84 -9.46 5.58
CA VAL A 184 4.83 -9.56 6.66
C VAL A 184 4.13 -9.81 8.01
N PHE A 185 3.07 -9.06 8.31
CA PHE A 185 2.29 -9.25 9.54
C PHE A 185 1.61 -10.62 9.61
N SER A 186 0.97 -11.08 8.54
CA SER A 186 0.35 -12.41 8.47
C SER A 186 1.36 -13.53 8.68
N ASN A 187 2.50 -13.48 7.98
CA ASN A 187 3.57 -14.48 8.16
C ASN A 187 4.15 -14.46 9.58
N PHE A 188 4.28 -13.26 10.18
CA PHE A 188 4.70 -13.14 11.57
C PHE A 188 3.68 -13.78 12.53
N MET A 189 2.38 -13.52 12.34
CA MET A 189 1.30 -14.10 13.15
C MET A 189 1.24 -15.63 13.11
N GLU A 190 1.57 -16.24 11.97
CA GLU A 190 1.62 -17.71 11.82
C GLU A 190 2.67 -18.38 12.72
N SER A 191 3.63 -17.61 13.25
CA SER A 191 4.66 -18.10 14.16
C SER A 191 4.19 -18.22 15.62
N PHE A 192 2.94 -17.83 15.94
CA PHE A 192 2.43 -17.73 17.31
C PHE A 192 1.31 -18.74 17.61
N PRO A 193 1.18 -19.20 18.87
CA PRO A 193 0.02 -19.98 19.31
C PRO A 193 -1.26 -19.14 19.26
N GLU A 194 -2.42 -19.81 19.21
CA GLU A 194 -3.70 -19.17 18.91
C GLU A 194 -4.06 -17.99 19.83
N LEU A 195 -3.80 -18.13 21.14
CA LEU A 195 -4.07 -17.06 22.11
C LEU A 195 -3.31 -15.77 21.75
N VAL A 196 -2.02 -15.91 21.42
CA VAL A 196 -1.13 -14.80 21.09
C VAL A 196 -1.47 -14.23 19.72
N ARG A 197 -1.76 -15.10 18.75
CA ARG A 197 -2.20 -14.74 17.41
C ARG A 197 -3.48 -13.89 17.45
N THR A 198 -4.45 -14.29 18.26
CA THR A 198 -5.71 -13.55 18.45
C THR A 198 -5.45 -12.15 19.01
N ARG A 199 -4.63 -12.02 20.07
CA ARG A 199 -4.30 -10.70 20.64
C ARG A 199 -3.57 -9.80 19.65
N LEU A 200 -2.58 -10.33 18.94
CA LEU A 200 -1.86 -9.61 17.88
C LEU A 200 -2.83 -9.13 16.79
N PHE A 201 -3.71 -10.02 16.33
CA PHE A 201 -4.68 -9.73 15.29
C PHE A 201 -5.67 -8.64 15.75
N ASP A 202 -6.30 -8.80 16.91
CA ASP A 202 -7.31 -7.87 17.40
C ASP A 202 -6.76 -6.45 17.56
N TYR A 203 -5.51 -6.32 18.02
CA TYR A 203 -4.90 -5.01 18.24
C TYR A 203 -4.32 -4.39 16.96
N PHE A 204 -3.51 -5.12 16.18
CA PHE A 204 -2.79 -4.54 15.05
C PHE A 204 -3.54 -4.63 13.72
N SER A 205 -4.43 -5.62 13.50
CA SER A 205 -5.10 -5.81 12.20
C SER A 205 -5.82 -4.57 11.64
N PRO A 206 -6.40 -3.64 12.43
CA PRO A 206 -6.99 -2.42 11.90
C PRO A 206 -6.00 -1.55 11.09
N TYR A 207 -4.70 -1.64 11.39
CA TYR A 207 -3.65 -0.89 10.70
C TYR A 207 -3.07 -1.62 9.47
N PHE A 208 -3.38 -2.92 9.32
CA PHE A 208 -2.95 -3.78 8.22
C PHE A 208 -4.11 -4.22 7.31
N LYS A 209 -5.22 -3.48 7.33
CA LYS A 209 -6.32 -3.66 6.36
C LYS A 209 -5.79 -3.61 4.94
N ARG A 210 -6.32 -4.50 4.09
CA ARG A 210 -6.10 -4.50 2.65
C ARG A 210 -6.46 -3.12 2.10
N SER A 211 -5.58 -2.57 1.28
CA SER A 211 -5.87 -1.38 0.48
C SER A 211 -5.95 -1.77 -1.00
N ASP A 212 -6.07 -0.76 -1.85
CA ASP A 212 -5.76 -0.84 -3.27
C ASP A 212 -4.38 -1.47 -3.55
N MET A 213 -4.14 -1.84 -4.81
CA MET A 213 -2.87 -2.46 -5.20
C MET A 213 -1.85 -1.38 -5.53
N ASP A 214 -0.88 -1.19 -4.63
CA ASP A 214 0.17 -0.18 -4.75
C ASP A 214 1.44 -0.74 -5.45
N PHE A 215 1.85 -0.09 -6.53
CA PHE A 215 3.12 -0.34 -7.19
C PHE A 215 3.97 0.93 -7.33
N SER A 216 5.28 0.74 -7.49
CA SER A 216 6.21 1.77 -7.91
C SER A 216 7.11 1.28 -9.02
N ILE A 217 7.33 2.09 -10.05
CA ILE A 217 8.38 1.87 -11.04
C ILE A 217 9.55 2.78 -10.68
N TYR A 218 10.70 2.17 -10.36
CA TYR A 218 11.94 2.90 -10.11
C TYR A 218 12.75 2.98 -11.40
N ILE A 219 13.32 4.15 -11.66
CA ILE A 219 14.23 4.40 -12.80
C ILE A 219 15.44 5.15 -12.27
N ARG A 220 16.64 4.62 -12.51
CA ARG A 220 17.90 5.17 -12.01
C ARG A 220 18.17 6.57 -12.60
N PRO A 221 18.29 7.63 -11.78
CA PRO A 221 18.50 8.99 -12.28
C PRO A 221 19.85 9.24 -12.96
N SER A 222 20.84 8.37 -12.75
CA SER A 222 22.18 8.48 -13.36
C SER A 222 22.27 7.90 -14.78
N LEU A 223 21.17 7.37 -15.33
CA LEU A 223 21.12 6.96 -16.73
C LEU A 223 21.30 8.16 -17.67
N SER A 224 22.09 7.99 -18.75
CA SER A 224 22.48 9.09 -19.65
C SER A 224 21.29 9.82 -20.29
N ASP A 225 20.20 9.10 -20.56
CA ASP A 225 18.98 9.62 -21.17
C ASP A 225 17.78 9.58 -20.21
N TYR A 226 18.01 9.75 -18.91
CA TYR A 226 16.98 9.61 -17.86
C TYR A 226 15.67 10.34 -18.18
N SER A 227 15.72 11.59 -18.64
CA SER A 227 14.51 12.36 -18.96
C SER A 227 13.69 11.75 -20.09
N SER A 228 14.36 11.23 -21.14
CA SER A 228 13.69 10.57 -22.26
C SER A 228 13.11 9.22 -21.85
N ILE A 229 13.85 8.45 -21.06
CA ILE A 229 13.42 7.16 -20.51
C ILE A 229 12.18 7.37 -19.63
N LEU A 230 12.24 8.34 -18.70
CA LEU A 230 11.15 8.65 -17.79
C LEU A 230 9.87 9.03 -18.56
N LEU A 231 9.95 9.94 -19.53
CA LEU A 231 8.81 10.36 -20.33
C LEU A 231 8.17 9.22 -21.14
N ASP A 232 8.99 8.32 -21.69
CA ASP A 232 8.50 7.17 -22.45
C ASP A 232 7.89 6.09 -21.53
N VAL A 233 8.47 5.87 -20.34
CA VAL A 233 7.87 4.98 -19.33
C VAL A 233 6.55 5.54 -18.80
N GLU A 234 6.45 6.85 -18.56
CA GLU A 234 5.19 7.52 -18.19
C GLU A 234 4.11 7.33 -19.26
N GLY A 235 4.44 7.63 -20.52
CA GLY A 235 3.52 7.47 -21.65
C GLY A 235 3.13 6.01 -21.88
N GLY A 236 4.09 5.09 -21.73
CA GLY A 236 3.88 3.66 -21.77
C GLY A 236 2.92 3.20 -20.69
N LEU A 237 3.14 3.59 -19.44
CA LEU A 237 2.32 3.18 -18.29
C LEU A 237 0.86 3.62 -18.44
N LEU A 238 0.60 4.86 -18.86
CA LEU A 238 -0.76 5.33 -19.09
C LEU A 238 -1.50 4.44 -20.11
N ASN A 239 -0.81 4.06 -21.20
CA ASN A 239 -1.39 3.17 -22.21
C ASN A 239 -1.56 1.73 -21.71
N LEU A 240 -0.66 1.24 -20.85
CA LEU A 240 -0.80 -0.06 -20.22
C LEU A 240 -1.98 -0.11 -19.25
N GLU A 241 -2.18 0.91 -18.40
CA GLU A 241 -3.35 0.95 -17.52
C GLU A 241 -4.65 0.96 -18.31
N ARG A 242 -4.70 1.65 -19.46
CA ARG A 242 -5.85 1.58 -20.38
C ARG A 242 -6.07 0.17 -20.93
N LYS A 243 -4.99 -0.56 -21.26
CA LYS A 243 -5.05 -1.96 -21.70
C LYS A 243 -5.51 -2.88 -20.58
N ILE A 244 -5.00 -2.69 -19.36
CA ILE A 244 -5.39 -3.43 -18.16
C ILE A 244 -6.88 -3.21 -17.88
N ARG A 245 -7.34 -1.95 -17.82
CA ARG A 245 -8.77 -1.60 -17.71
C ARG A 245 -9.59 -2.27 -18.79
N SER A 246 -9.21 -2.15 -20.06
CA SER A 246 -9.98 -2.74 -21.16
C SER A 246 -10.11 -4.26 -21.01
N THR A 247 -9.05 -4.90 -20.51
CA THR A 247 -9.08 -6.34 -20.21
C THR A 247 -10.04 -6.67 -19.07
N PHE A 248 -10.06 -5.84 -18.02
CA PHE A 248 -11.02 -5.93 -16.93
C PHE A 248 -12.46 -5.75 -17.40
N GLU A 249 -12.74 -4.71 -18.19
CA GLU A 249 -14.09 -4.39 -18.67
C GLU A 249 -14.62 -5.44 -19.65
N ASN A 250 -13.75 -6.09 -20.43
CA ASN A 250 -14.13 -7.18 -21.33
C ASN A 250 -14.45 -8.49 -20.61
N ASN A 251 -13.88 -8.73 -19.42
CA ASN A 251 -14.09 -9.96 -18.66
C ASN A 251 -14.20 -9.70 -17.14
N PRO A 252 -15.15 -8.87 -16.68
CA PRO A 252 -15.12 -8.35 -15.31
C PRO A 252 -15.32 -9.44 -14.26
N ALA A 253 -16.13 -10.46 -14.54
CA ALA A 253 -16.33 -11.59 -13.65
C ALA A 253 -15.08 -12.47 -13.44
N ARG A 254 -14.07 -12.39 -14.32
CA ARG A 254 -12.79 -13.08 -14.09
C ARG A 254 -11.96 -12.40 -13.01
N PHE A 255 -11.98 -11.08 -12.99
CA PHE A 255 -11.09 -10.27 -12.14
C PHE A 255 -11.77 -9.75 -10.87
N PHE A 256 -13.11 -9.73 -10.83
CA PHE A 256 -13.87 -9.13 -9.74
C PHE A 256 -15.06 -10.00 -9.33
N ASN A 257 -15.10 -10.40 -8.05
CA ASN A 257 -16.20 -11.20 -7.50
C ASN A 257 -17.54 -10.48 -7.58
N TYR A 258 -17.56 -9.15 -7.50
CA TYR A 258 -18.77 -8.35 -7.59
C TYR A 258 -19.63 -8.74 -8.80
N TYR A 259 -19.01 -8.99 -9.96
CA TYR A 259 -19.70 -9.36 -11.20
C TYR A 259 -20.09 -10.84 -11.31
N GLN A 260 -19.60 -11.68 -10.40
CA GLN A 260 -20.02 -13.09 -10.29
C GLN A 260 -21.31 -13.24 -9.46
N TYR A 261 -21.65 -12.24 -8.67
CA TYR A 261 -22.83 -12.25 -7.82
C TYR A 261 -24.13 -12.05 -8.61
N SER A 262 -25.24 -12.59 -8.07
CA SER A 262 -26.57 -12.28 -8.58
C SER A 262 -26.89 -10.78 -8.44
N GLN A 263 -27.70 -10.25 -9.36
CA GLN A 263 -28.11 -8.84 -9.33
C GLN A 263 -28.81 -8.45 -8.02
N SER A 264 -29.58 -9.37 -7.42
CA SER A 264 -30.21 -9.18 -6.11
C SER A 264 -29.17 -8.97 -5.01
N TYR A 265 -28.12 -9.81 -4.99
CA TYR A 265 -27.06 -9.67 -4.00
C TYR A 265 -26.21 -8.42 -4.25
N GLN A 266 -25.87 -8.10 -5.50
CA GLN A 266 -25.21 -6.83 -5.86
C GLN A 266 -25.98 -5.60 -5.36
N THR A 267 -27.31 -5.62 -5.50
CA THR A 267 -28.19 -4.55 -5.00
C THR A 267 -28.16 -4.47 -3.48
N GLN A 268 -28.15 -5.60 -2.77
CA GLN A 268 -28.00 -5.63 -1.32
C GLN A 268 -26.64 -5.06 -0.87
N LEU A 269 -25.55 -5.40 -1.55
CA LEU A 269 -24.23 -4.84 -1.28
C LEU A 269 -24.22 -3.32 -1.49
N LEU A 270 -24.76 -2.83 -2.60
CA LEU A 270 -24.86 -1.39 -2.89
C LEU A 270 -25.71 -0.66 -1.84
N ASN A 271 -26.77 -1.30 -1.34
CA ASN A 271 -27.58 -0.77 -0.24
C ASN A 271 -26.83 -0.72 1.10
N ASN A 272 -25.93 -1.66 1.35
CA ASN A 272 -25.06 -1.59 2.52
C ASN A 272 -24.08 -0.42 2.41
N LEU A 273 -23.53 -0.16 1.21
CA LEU A 273 -22.71 1.02 0.95
C LEU A 273 -23.50 2.31 1.18
N PHE A 274 -24.69 2.44 0.59
CA PHE A 274 -25.59 3.58 0.80
C PHE A 274 -25.82 3.87 2.28
N LYS A 275 -26.23 2.85 3.06
CA LYS A 275 -26.49 2.99 4.51
C LYS A 275 -25.25 3.36 5.32
N THR A 276 -24.06 2.97 4.85
CA THR A 276 -22.81 3.31 5.51
C THR A 276 -22.42 4.75 5.19
N MET A 277 -22.55 5.16 3.93
CA MET A 277 -22.31 6.55 3.51
C MET A 277 -23.28 7.52 4.18
N GLU A 278 -24.57 7.18 4.31
CA GLU A 278 -25.57 8.03 4.99
C GLU A 278 -25.16 8.38 6.43
N LYS A 279 -24.38 7.51 7.09
CA LYS A 279 -23.87 7.71 8.46
C LYS A 279 -22.50 8.40 8.52
N ALA A 280 -21.91 8.73 7.38
CA ALA A 280 -20.60 9.36 7.32
C ALA A 280 -20.60 10.72 8.03
N SER A 281 -19.50 11.03 8.72
CA SER A 281 -19.37 12.24 9.53
C SER A 281 -19.39 13.52 8.70
N VAL A 282 -18.95 13.46 7.44
CA VAL A 282 -18.93 14.60 6.50
C VAL A 282 -20.28 15.33 6.35
N PHE A 283 -21.41 14.63 6.47
CA PHE A 283 -22.74 15.25 6.34
C PHE A 283 -23.12 16.11 7.55
N ASN A 284 -22.48 15.86 8.70
CA ASN A 284 -22.76 16.51 9.97
C ASN A 284 -21.63 17.46 10.42
N ASP A 285 -20.48 17.44 9.76
CA ASP A 285 -19.32 18.26 10.09
C ASP A 285 -19.47 19.68 9.54
N PRO A 286 -19.62 20.71 10.39
CA PRO A 286 -19.76 22.10 9.93
C PRO A 286 -18.52 22.65 9.22
N SER A 287 -17.36 22.01 9.37
CA SER A 287 -16.13 22.38 8.65
C SER A 287 -16.08 21.83 7.22
N ASN A 288 -16.95 20.88 6.89
CA ASN A 288 -17.05 20.29 5.58
C ASN A 288 -18.07 21.06 4.73
N SER A 289 -17.64 22.13 4.08
CA SER A 289 -18.48 22.99 3.26
C SER A 289 -19.16 22.25 2.10
N LEU A 290 -18.50 21.21 1.55
CA LEU A 290 -19.02 20.45 0.42
C LEU A 290 -20.13 19.45 0.79
N TYR A 291 -20.23 18.97 2.03
CA TYR A 291 -21.24 17.95 2.40
C TYR A 291 -22.13 18.33 3.56
N TYR A 292 -21.78 19.34 4.34
CA TYR A 292 -22.55 19.76 5.50
C TYR A 292 -24.00 20.11 5.14
N LYS A 293 -24.95 19.57 5.91
CA LYS A 293 -26.42 19.74 5.70
C LYS A 293 -26.92 19.24 4.34
N LYS A 294 -26.20 18.32 3.70
CA LYS A 294 -26.69 17.56 2.55
C LYS A 294 -27.20 16.20 3.00
N VAL A 295 -28.21 15.69 2.32
CA VAL A 295 -28.75 14.35 2.54
C VAL A 295 -28.43 13.47 1.33
N LEU A 296 -27.94 12.27 1.59
CA LEU A 296 -27.71 11.26 0.57
C LEU A 296 -29.05 10.62 0.16
N LEU A 297 -29.42 10.80 -1.11
CA LEU A 297 -30.66 10.25 -1.66
C LEU A 297 -30.44 8.90 -2.34
N ALA A 298 -29.33 8.76 -3.07
CA ALA A 298 -29.02 7.52 -3.77
C ALA A 298 -27.52 7.30 -3.93
N VAL A 299 -27.14 6.02 -4.04
CA VAL A 299 -25.84 5.57 -4.52
C VAL A 299 -26.07 4.63 -5.70
N SER A 300 -25.33 4.83 -6.79
CA SER A 300 -25.42 4.01 -7.99
C SER A 300 -24.06 3.46 -8.39
N TYR A 301 -24.07 2.25 -8.93
CA TYR A 301 -22.92 1.66 -9.59
C TYR A 301 -23.43 0.83 -10.77
N ASP A 302 -22.81 1.01 -11.94
CA ASP A 302 -23.29 0.40 -13.17
C ASP A 302 -24.78 0.79 -13.44
N SER A 303 -25.62 -0.18 -13.77
CA SER A 303 -27.07 0.00 -13.92
C SER A 303 -27.85 -0.04 -12.60
N LEU A 304 -27.19 -0.34 -11.48
CA LEU A 304 -27.84 -0.52 -10.18
C LEU A 304 -27.91 0.79 -9.39
N VAL A 305 -29.01 0.97 -8.67
CA VAL A 305 -29.26 2.13 -7.82
C VAL A 305 -29.79 1.64 -6.48
N SER A 306 -29.21 2.12 -5.39
CA SER A 306 -29.76 2.01 -4.05
C SER A 306 -30.23 3.39 -3.59
N THR A 307 -31.47 3.46 -3.10
CA THR A 307 -32.12 4.71 -2.70
C THR A 307 -33.12 4.45 -1.57
N THR A 308 -33.35 5.44 -0.72
CA THR A 308 -34.42 5.44 0.30
C THR A 308 -35.77 5.86 -0.27
N ILE A 309 -35.78 6.45 -1.46
CA ILE A 309 -36.99 6.99 -2.08
C ILE A 309 -37.49 6.00 -3.14
N PRO A 310 -38.79 5.66 -3.15
CA PRO A 310 -39.37 4.83 -4.20
C PRO A 310 -39.03 5.39 -5.58
N LEU A 311 -38.46 4.56 -6.47
CA LEU A 311 -38.11 4.93 -7.85
C LEU A 311 -39.30 5.48 -8.66
N SER A 312 -40.54 5.21 -8.22
CA SER A 312 -41.77 5.75 -8.81
C SER A 312 -41.95 7.26 -8.62
N LEU A 313 -41.28 7.85 -7.62
CA LEU A 313 -41.15 9.30 -7.48
C LEU A 313 -39.93 9.71 -8.31
N SER A 314 -40.18 10.05 -9.57
CA SER A 314 -39.17 10.24 -10.63
C SER A 314 -38.06 11.21 -10.21
N PHE A 315 -36.92 10.68 -9.80
CA PHE A 315 -35.67 11.41 -9.94
C PHE A 315 -35.36 11.51 -11.42
N ASP A 316 -34.90 12.68 -11.84
CA ASP A 316 -34.31 12.81 -13.16
C ASP A 316 -33.15 11.81 -13.26
N SER A 317 -33.31 10.79 -14.10
CA SER A 317 -32.29 9.76 -14.28
C SER A 317 -30.97 10.33 -14.79
N SER A 318 -30.98 11.56 -15.33
CA SER A 318 -29.78 12.30 -15.71
C SER A 318 -28.86 12.60 -14.51
N LEU A 319 -29.40 12.65 -13.28
CA LEU A 319 -28.64 12.89 -12.06
C LEU A 319 -27.84 11.66 -11.60
N LEU A 320 -28.10 10.47 -12.17
CA LEU A 320 -27.36 9.25 -11.88
C LEU A 320 -26.06 9.22 -12.68
N VAL A 321 -25.13 10.11 -12.34
CA VAL A 321 -23.93 10.43 -13.15
C VAL A 321 -23.04 9.21 -13.44
N ALA A 322 -23.04 8.19 -12.56
CA ALA A 322 -22.27 6.96 -12.79
C ALA A 322 -22.91 5.97 -13.78
N LYS A 323 -24.17 6.15 -14.18
CA LYS A 323 -24.75 5.34 -15.27
C LYS A 323 -23.99 5.53 -16.57
N GLU A 324 -23.49 6.73 -16.78
CA GLU A 324 -22.76 7.05 -17.99
C GLU A 324 -21.28 6.65 -17.88
N GLY A 325 -20.74 6.49 -16.66
CA GLY A 325 -19.32 6.28 -16.39
C GLY A 325 -18.53 7.60 -16.39
N ARG A 326 -17.21 7.51 -16.30
CA ARG A 326 -16.31 8.66 -16.24
C ARG A 326 -15.23 8.58 -17.31
N GLU A 327 -14.86 9.73 -17.84
CA GLU A 327 -13.73 9.86 -18.76
C GLU A 327 -12.40 9.84 -18.00
N ASP A 328 -11.31 9.50 -18.67
CA ASP A 328 -9.97 9.55 -18.08
C ASP A 328 -9.54 10.99 -17.78
N LEU A 329 -8.80 11.16 -16.69
CA LEU A 329 -8.36 12.44 -16.19
C LEU A 329 -6.84 12.56 -16.25
N GLU A 330 -6.39 13.75 -16.61
CA GLU A 330 -5.00 14.18 -16.51
C GLU A 330 -4.94 15.38 -15.57
N ILE A 331 -4.04 15.30 -14.59
CA ILE A 331 -3.84 16.30 -13.54
C ILE A 331 -2.38 16.75 -13.62
N ARG A 332 -2.15 18.02 -13.95
CA ARG A 332 -0.82 18.61 -14.08
C ARG A 332 -0.71 19.91 -13.30
N PHE A 333 0.49 20.21 -12.80
CA PHE A 333 0.82 21.58 -12.41
C PHE A 333 0.88 22.49 -13.63
N VAL A 334 0.44 23.73 -13.45
CA VAL A 334 0.77 24.81 -14.37
C VAL A 334 1.92 25.60 -13.80
N ASP A 335 2.83 26.00 -14.68
CA ASP A 335 4.01 26.82 -14.40
C ASP A 335 3.80 27.78 -13.20
N PRO A 336 4.51 27.56 -12.07
CA PRO A 336 4.32 28.32 -10.84
C PRO A 336 4.62 29.82 -11.03
N ILE A 337 5.39 30.19 -12.05
CA ILE A 337 5.70 31.60 -12.38
C ILE A 337 4.41 32.37 -12.73
N LYS A 338 3.35 31.69 -13.18
CA LYS A 338 2.06 32.31 -13.51
C LYS A 338 0.98 32.15 -12.45
N SER A 339 1.26 31.50 -11.31
CA SER A 339 0.28 31.24 -10.24
C SER A 339 -1.01 30.54 -10.73
N GLU A 340 -0.92 29.70 -11.77
CA GLU A 340 -2.09 29.16 -12.49
C GLU A 340 -2.69 27.86 -11.89
N GLY A 341 -2.33 27.44 -10.68
CA GLY A 341 -3.00 26.33 -10.00
C GLY A 341 -2.76 24.94 -10.58
N ILE A 342 -3.64 24.00 -10.23
CA ILE A 342 -3.64 22.63 -10.75
C ILE A 342 -4.60 22.60 -11.94
N LYS A 343 -4.12 22.13 -13.11
CA LYS A 343 -4.95 21.91 -14.30
C LYS A 343 -5.44 20.48 -14.31
N ILE A 344 -6.77 20.31 -14.32
CA ILE A 344 -7.43 19.05 -14.60
C ILE A 344 -7.97 19.10 -16.02
N ARG A 345 -7.62 18.09 -16.81
CA ARG A 345 -8.09 17.90 -18.18
C ARG A 345 -8.69 16.51 -18.34
N THR A 346 -9.85 16.43 -18.96
CA THR A 346 -10.31 15.17 -19.55
C THR A 346 -9.39 14.78 -20.69
N LEU A 347 -8.84 13.56 -20.66
CA LEU A 347 -8.08 13.02 -21.78
C LEU A 347 -9.03 12.75 -22.94
N PRO A 348 -8.92 13.51 -24.06
CA PRO A 348 -9.82 13.35 -25.19
C PRO A 348 -9.66 11.95 -25.77
N GLN A 349 -10.77 11.37 -26.25
CA GLN A 349 -10.90 10.11 -27.02
C GLN A 349 -11.30 8.84 -26.25
N ASN A 350 -11.46 8.87 -24.94
CA ASN A 350 -11.92 7.71 -24.22
C ASN A 350 -13.37 7.92 -23.83
N GLY A 351 -14.27 7.07 -24.35
CA GLY A 351 -15.66 7.04 -23.90
C GLY A 351 -15.74 6.95 -22.38
N LYS A 352 -16.93 7.10 -21.84
CA LYS A 352 -17.08 7.00 -20.39
C LYS A 352 -16.95 5.54 -19.94
N HIS A 353 -16.18 5.32 -18.88
CA HIS A 353 -15.83 4.00 -18.35
C HIS A 353 -16.34 3.84 -16.91
N LYS A 354 -16.68 2.61 -16.52
CA LYS A 354 -17.04 2.28 -15.12
C LYS A 354 -15.82 2.33 -14.21
N THR A 355 -14.67 2.07 -14.82
CA THR A 355 -13.36 2.20 -14.20
C THR A 355 -12.57 3.23 -14.99
N PHE A 356 -12.16 4.34 -14.40
CA PHE A 356 -11.43 5.40 -15.13
C PHE A 356 -9.98 5.53 -14.65
N ILE A 357 -9.13 6.13 -15.47
CA ILE A 357 -7.73 6.36 -15.15
C ILE A 357 -7.51 7.83 -14.81
N SER A 358 -6.76 8.08 -13.74
CA SER A 358 -6.29 9.41 -13.33
C SER A 358 -4.77 9.45 -13.41
N ASP A 359 -4.24 10.18 -14.39
CA ASP A 359 -2.82 10.48 -14.55
C ASP A 359 -2.48 11.75 -13.73
N ASN A 360 -1.87 11.58 -12.55
CA ASN A 360 -1.49 12.69 -11.68
C ASN A 360 0.01 12.94 -11.72
N ARG A 361 0.41 13.98 -12.46
CA ARG A 361 1.79 14.48 -12.59
C ARG A 361 2.03 15.76 -11.79
N ALA A 362 1.24 15.94 -10.73
CA ALA A 362 1.23 17.15 -9.92
C ALA A 362 1.51 16.85 -8.44
N LEU A 363 2.21 15.76 -8.12
CA LEU A 363 2.54 15.44 -6.73
C LEU A 363 3.97 15.90 -6.42
N LYS A 364 4.05 17.06 -5.76
CA LYS A 364 5.27 17.64 -5.21
C LYS A 364 5.02 18.04 -3.76
N PHE A 365 5.91 17.63 -2.86
CA PHE A 365 5.84 17.95 -1.43
C PHE A 365 7.19 18.50 -0.98
N SER A 366 7.19 19.66 -0.32
CA SER A 366 8.40 20.20 0.27
C SER A 366 8.74 19.46 1.57
N LYS A 367 9.99 19.03 1.71
CA LYS A 367 10.54 18.47 2.95
C LYS A 367 10.96 19.57 3.90
N THR A 368 11.04 19.24 5.18
CA THR A 368 11.53 20.15 6.23
C THR A 368 12.96 20.64 6.02
N ASN A 369 13.81 19.79 5.44
CA ASN A 369 15.21 20.08 5.18
C ASN A 369 15.43 20.90 3.89
N GLY A 370 14.35 21.37 3.24
CA GLY A 370 14.41 22.13 1.99
C GLY A 370 14.50 21.25 0.74
N GLY A 371 14.48 19.92 0.87
CA GLY A 371 14.32 19.00 -0.26
C GLY A 371 12.89 18.97 -0.80
N GLU A 372 12.68 18.31 -1.94
CA GLU A 372 11.36 18.07 -2.51
C GLU A 372 11.16 16.58 -2.79
N ILE A 373 9.97 16.07 -2.45
CA ILE A 373 9.49 14.75 -2.87
C ILE A 373 8.63 14.98 -4.10
N GLU A 374 8.98 14.33 -5.20
CA GLU A 374 8.22 14.40 -6.45
C GLU A 374 8.01 12.98 -6.99
N PHE A 375 6.78 12.70 -7.42
CA PHE A 375 6.47 11.47 -8.14
C PHE A 375 5.25 11.67 -9.03
N ASP A 376 5.19 10.91 -10.12
CA ASP A 376 3.93 10.76 -10.85
C ASP A 376 3.13 9.61 -10.24
N LEU A 377 1.82 9.69 -10.36
CA LEU A 377 0.92 8.66 -9.88
C LEU A 377 -0.23 8.47 -10.86
N ILE A 378 -0.20 7.34 -11.55
CA ILE A 378 -1.28 6.90 -12.42
C ILE A 378 -2.14 5.94 -11.60
N ARG A 379 -3.45 6.18 -11.63
CA ARG A 379 -4.42 5.43 -10.83
C ARG A 379 -5.57 4.94 -11.66
N THR A 380 -5.93 3.68 -11.51
CA THR A 380 -7.19 3.13 -11.99
C THR A 380 -8.20 3.12 -10.83
N LYS A 381 -9.41 3.66 -11.06
CA LYS A 381 -10.44 3.84 -10.02
C LYS A 381 -11.80 3.36 -10.50
N VAL A 382 -12.57 2.79 -9.58
CA VAL A 382 -13.98 2.42 -9.78
C VAL A 382 -14.85 3.65 -9.49
N ASP A 383 -15.76 3.98 -10.40
CA ASP A 383 -16.62 5.16 -10.32
C ASP A 383 -18.01 4.82 -9.76
N PHE A 384 -18.38 5.44 -8.65
CA PHE A 384 -19.70 5.36 -8.03
C PHE A 384 -20.43 6.69 -8.22
N GLY A 385 -21.73 6.62 -8.42
CA GLY A 385 -22.59 7.80 -8.51
C GLY A 385 -23.26 8.03 -7.17
N MET A 386 -23.35 9.28 -6.75
CA MET A 386 -24.09 9.72 -5.58
C MET A 386 -25.09 10.79 -5.98
N VAL A 387 -26.28 10.74 -5.42
CA VAL A 387 -27.27 11.82 -5.54
C VAL A 387 -27.47 12.41 -4.16
N LEU A 388 -27.22 13.71 -4.04
CA LEU A 388 -27.33 14.49 -2.81
C LEU A 388 -28.47 15.50 -2.96
N ILE A 389 -29.08 15.91 -1.85
CA ILE A 389 -29.95 17.08 -1.79
C ILE A 389 -29.48 18.03 -0.69
N SER A 390 -29.43 19.31 -1.01
CA SER A 390 -29.19 20.36 -0.03
C SER A 390 -30.45 20.62 0.80
N LEU A 391 -30.36 20.55 2.14
CA LEU A 391 -31.51 20.85 3.00
C LEU A 391 -31.90 22.32 3.01
N SER A 392 -30.98 23.23 2.64
CA SER A 392 -31.25 24.67 2.63
C SER A 392 -31.87 25.15 1.32
N SER A 393 -31.42 24.63 0.18
CA SER A 393 -31.90 25.04 -1.15
C SER A 393 -32.87 24.05 -1.79
N LEU A 394 -32.96 22.82 -1.27
CA LEU A 394 -33.66 21.68 -1.88
C LEU A 394 -33.15 21.30 -3.28
N GLU A 395 -31.99 21.81 -3.68
CA GLU A 395 -31.35 21.46 -4.95
C GLU A 395 -30.71 20.07 -4.86
N THR A 396 -30.91 19.27 -5.90
CA THR A 396 -30.31 17.95 -6.05
C THR A 396 -29.04 17.99 -6.88
N TRP A 397 -28.02 17.25 -6.46
CA TRP A 397 -26.74 17.17 -7.15
C TRP A 397 -26.30 15.73 -7.38
N GLY A 398 -25.88 15.44 -8.60
CA GLY A 398 -25.17 14.21 -8.92
C GLY A 398 -23.66 14.40 -8.72
N GLN A 399 -23.00 13.44 -8.06
CA GLN A 399 -21.55 13.48 -7.84
C GLN A 399 -20.91 12.11 -8.09
N HIS A 400 -19.72 12.12 -8.70
CA HIS A 400 -18.85 10.96 -8.78
C HIS A 400 -18.06 10.77 -7.50
N MET A 401 -18.09 9.55 -6.95
CA MET A 401 -17.30 9.11 -5.81
C MET A 401 -16.46 7.91 -6.21
N ASN A 402 -15.16 7.95 -5.91
CA ASN A 402 -14.22 7.00 -6.50
C ASN A 402 -13.73 6.01 -5.44
N GLY A 403 -13.68 4.73 -5.79
CA GLY A 403 -12.95 3.69 -5.06
C GLY A 403 -11.61 3.39 -5.75
N GLU A 404 -10.52 3.28 -5.00
CA GLU A 404 -9.19 2.99 -5.55
C GLU A 404 -9.04 1.51 -5.89
N LEU A 405 -8.41 1.21 -7.04
CA LEU A 405 -8.23 -0.15 -7.55
C LEU A 405 -6.75 -0.50 -7.73
N LEU A 406 -6.03 0.33 -8.47
CA LEU A 406 -4.61 0.18 -8.80
C LEU A 406 -3.95 1.55 -8.77
N ASP A 407 -2.83 1.65 -8.06
CA ASP A 407 -2.00 2.83 -7.96
C ASP A 407 -0.59 2.47 -8.43
N VAL A 408 -0.10 3.12 -9.49
CA VAL A 408 1.29 2.95 -9.97
C VAL A 408 2.01 4.29 -9.90
N SER A 409 2.99 4.36 -9.02
CA SER A 409 3.81 5.56 -8.79
C SER A 409 5.15 5.50 -9.51
N LEU A 410 5.62 6.64 -9.99
CA LEU A 410 6.96 6.82 -10.57
C LEU A 410 7.70 7.87 -9.74
N PRO A 411 8.52 7.46 -8.75
CA PRO A 411 9.38 8.38 -8.01
C PRO A 411 10.34 9.14 -8.94
N LYS A 412 10.52 10.44 -8.67
CA LYS A 412 11.37 11.34 -9.45
C LYS A 412 12.30 12.15 -8.54
N GLY A 413 13.15 12.94 -9.18
CA GLY A 413 13.92 13.99 -8.51
C GLY A 413 14.76 13.46 -7.36
N GLU A 414 14.74 14.16 -6.23
CA GLU A 414 15.58 13.85 -5.08
C GLU A 414 15.21 12.51 -4.42
N GLN A 415 13.93 12.14 -4.40
CA GLN A 415 13.50 10.86 -3.82
C GLN A 415 14.10 9.67 -4.58
N ALA A 416 14.05 9.70 -5.90
CA ALA A 416 14.66 8.64 -6.71
C ALA A 416 16.19 8.63 -6.54
N LYS A 417 16.83 9.81 -6.53
CA LYS A 417 18.28 9.91 -6.34
C LYS A 417 18.72 9.35 -5.00
N GLN A 418 18.06 9.74 -3.91
CA GLN A 418 18.36 9.28 -2.56
C GLN A 418 18.28 7.75 -2.49
N PHE A 419 17.20 7.15 -2.98
CA PHE A 419 17.05 5.68 -3.00
C PHE A 419 18.21 5.01 -3.75
N PHE A 420 18.55 5.49 -4.95
CA PHE A 420 19.62 4.87 -5.74
C PHE A 420 21.03 5.14 -5.19
N GLN A 421 21.25 6.24 -4.47
CA GLN A 421 22.49 6.50 -3.73
C GLN A 421 22.66 5.51 -2.59
N GLU A 422 21.61 5.30 -1.79
CA GLU A 422 21.58 4.31 -0.71
C GLU A 422 21.86 2.89 -1.23
N VAL A 423 21.27 2.52 -2.36
CA VAL A 423 21.53 1.25 -3.06
C VAL A 423 22.98 1.15 -3.55
N ASP A 424 23.56 2.24 -4.06
CA ASP A 424 24.94 2.26 -4.58
C ASP A 424 25.98 2.20 -3.44
N ASP A 425 25.67 2.76 -2.28
CA ASP A 425 26.50 2.71 -1.07
C ASP A 425 26.51 1.32 -0.40
N THR A 426 25.52 0.48 -0.75
CA THR A 426 25.31 -0.84 -0.14
C THR A 426 25.09 -1.92 -1.20
N SER A 427 23.92 -2.56 -1.23
CA SER A 427 23.50 -3.56 -2.20
C SER A 427 22.01 -3.42 -2.48
N PHE A 428 21.60 -3.67 -3.73
CA PHE A 428 20.19 -3.74 -4.12
C PHE A 428 19.36 -4.67 -3.22
N SER A 429 19.95 -5.79 -2.80
CA SER A 429 19.31 -6.80 -1.93
C SER A 429 18.98 -6.30 -0.51
N ASP A 430 19.64 -5.22 -0.07
CA ASP A 430 19.41 -4.65 1.26
C ASP A 430 18.13 -3.81 1.30
N TYR A 431 17.65 -3.40 0.12
CA TYR A 431 16.47 -2.56 -0.08
C TYR A 431 15.31 -3.31 -0.71
N ILE A 432 15.60 -4.17 -1.69
CA ILE A 432 14.62 -4.84 -2.54
C ILE A 432 14.84 -6.36 -2.50
N VAL A 433 13.79 -7.14 -2.28
CA VAL A 433 13.83 -8.61 -2.31
C VAL A 433 12.71 -9.19 -3.16
N PRO A 434 12.91 -10.36 -3.77
CA PRO A 434 11.83 -11.10 -4.40
C PRO A 434 10.90 -11.70 -3.34
N TYR A 435 9.59 -11.52 -3.55
CA TYR A 435 8.52 -12.18 -2.82
C TYR A 435 7.79 -13.15 -3.75
N THR A 436 7.42 -14.31 -3.20
CA THR A 436 6.44 -15.20 -3.81
C THR A 436 5.12 -15.05 -3.06
N LEU A 437 4.11 -14.53 -3.73
CA LEU A 437 2.76 -14.41 -3.21
C LEU A 437 2.02 -15.70 -3.56
N HIS A 438 1.49 -16.38 -2.54
CA HIS A 438 0.76 -17.63 -2.67
C HIS A 438 -0.73 -17.36 -2.56
N TYR A 439 -1.50 -17.92 -3.48
CA TYR A 439 -2.95 -17.84 -3.57
C TYR A 439 -3.53 -19.24 -3.71
N MET A 440 -4.49 -19.58 -2.87
CA MET A 440 -5.18 -20.86 -2.89
C MET A 440 -6.47 -20.69 -3.70
N SER A 441 -6.62 -21.47 -4.77
CA SER A 441 -7.86 -21.44 -5.54
C SER A 441 -9.02 -21.96 -4.72
N ASP A 442 -10.23 -21.55 -5.11
CA ASP A 442 -11.43 -22.24 -4.63
C ASP A 442 -11.37 -23.72 -5.04
N MET A 443 -11.99 -24.58 -4.23
CA MET A 443 -12.01 -26.03 -4.47
C MET A 443 -12.69 -26.29 -5.82
N ASN A 444 -11.97 -26.94 -6.74
CA ASN A 444 -12.55 -27.29 -8.04
C ASN A 444 -13.56 -28.45 -7.91
N LEU A 445 -14.25 -28.79 -9.00
CA LEU A 445 -15.23 -29.90 -9.03
C LEU A 445 -14.62 -31.25 -8.64
N GLU A 446 -13.30 -31.40 -8.77
CA GLU A 446 -12.56 -32.61 -8.40
C GLU A 446 -12.13 -32.62 -6.92
N GLY A 447 -12.49 -31.59 -6.15
CA GLY A 447 -12.15 -31.46 -4.73
C GLY A 447 -10.70 -31.03 -4.49
N SER A 448 -9.95 -30.64 -5.52
CA SER A 448 -8.56 -30.20 -5.41
C SER A 448 -8.45 -28.69 -5.31
N VAL A 449 -7.56 -28.23 -4.44
CA VAL A 449 -7.14 -26.84 -4.30
C VAL A 449 -5.84 -26.68 -5.08
N GLN A 450 -5.81 -25.74 -6.02
CA GLN A 450 -4.59 -25.41 -6.75
C GLN A 450 -3.93 -24.20 -6.11
N GLU A 451 -2.67 -24.38 -5.69
CA GLU A 451 -1.82 -23.26 -5.31
C GLU A 451 -1.37 -22.52 -6.57
N LYS A 452 -1.57 -21.20 -6.58
CA LYS A 452 -1.12 -20.28 -7.61
C LYS A 452 -0.14 -19.29 -7.01
N THR A 453 0.88 -18.92 -7.79
CA THR A 453 1.94 -18.02 -7.30
C THR A 453 2.14 -16.82 -8.20
N VAL A 454 2.48 -15.68 -7.59
CA VAL A 454 2.91 -14.46 -8.29
C VAL A 454 4.24 -14.02 -7.70
N HIS A 455 5.23 -13.76 -8.55
CA HIS A 455 6.55 -13.27 -8.14
C HIS A 455 6.61 -11.75 -8.32
N VAL A 456 7.05 -11.05 -7.27
CA VAL A 456 7.19 -9.58 -7.26
C VAL A 456 8.45 -9.18 -6.53
N PHE A 457 9.02 -8.02 -6.88
CA PHE A 457 9.95 -7.35 -5.97
C PHE A 457 9.16 -6.53 -4.93
N GLY A 458 9.67 -6.48 -3.71
CA GLY A 458 9.13 -5.69 -2.62
C GLY A 458 10.25 -5.17 -1.71
N TYR A 459 9.92 -4.23 -0.83
CA TYR A 459 10.89 -3.70 0.13
C TYR A 459 11.30 -4.74 1.17
N THR A 460 12.58 -4.76 1.56
CA THR A 460 13.03 -5.52 2.75
C THR A 460 12.31 -5.06 4.01
N LEU A 461 12.29 -5.91 5.04
CA LEU A 461 11.82 -5.50 6.36
C LEU A 461 12.60 -4.28 6.90
N SER A 462 13.90 -4.22 6.62
CA SER A 462 14.74 -3.09 7.03
C SER A 462 14.33 -1.80 6.34
N TYR A 463 14.19 -1.84 5.02
CA TYR A 463 13.82 -0.66 4.25
C TYR A 463 12.37 -0.21 4.50
N LEU A 464 11.45 -1.13 4.82
CA LEU A 464 10.10 -0.75 5.27
C LEU A 464 10.11 0.10 6.55
N ARG A 465 11.01 -0.20 7.49
CA ARG A 465 11.18 0.61 8.71
C ARG A 465 11.80 1.96 8.38
N GLU A 466 12.85 1.95 7.57
CA GLU A 466 13.55 3.15 7.16
C GLU A 466 12.62 4.12 6.41
N ASP A 467 11.86 3.64 5.44
CA ASP A 467 10.91 4.45 4.68
C ASP A 467 9.83 5.05 5.58
N LEU A 468 9.26 4.26 6.51
CA LEU A 468 8.28 4.79 7.48
C LEU A 468 8.90 5.77 8.47
N THR A 469 10.14 5.56 8.88
CA THR A 469 10.88 6.48 9.78
C THR A 469 11.12 7.80 9.07
N ARG A 470 11.63 7.76 7.83
CA ARG A 470 11.85 8.94 7.00
C ARG A 470 10.55 9.73 6.80
N ILE A 471 9.47 9.06 6.42
CA ILE A 471 8.16 9.69 6.21
C ILE A 471 7.68 10.41 7.49
N LEU A 472 7.82 9.79 8.66
CA LEU A 472 7.28 10.32 9.92
C LEU A 472 8.17 11.38 10.56
N PHE A 473 9.49 11.28 10.43
CA PHE A 473 10.42 12.06 11.26
C PHE A 473 11.38 12.97 10.47
N GLU A 474 11.59 12.72 9.18
CA GLU A 474 12.53 13.45 8.33
C GLU A 474 11.82 14.30 7.26
N ASP A 475 10.90 13.68 6.52
CA ASP A 475 10.19 14.32 5.42
C ASP A 475 9.14 15.33 5.92
N ALA A 476 8.50 15.04 7.06
CA ALA A 476 7.50 15.89 7.71
C ALA A 476 8.09 16.71 8.87
N GLU A 477 7.53 17.92 9.12
CA GLU A 477 7.95 18.77 10.25
C GLU A 477 7.61 18.09 11.56
N PHE A 478 6.36 17.63 11.66
CA PHE A 478 5.89 16.79 12.73
C PHE A 478 5.17 15.56 12.17
N PRO A 479 5.24 14.41 12.84
CA PRO A 479 4.58 13.20 12.37
C PRO A 479 3.08 13.39 12.14
N TRP A 480 2.39 14.13 13.01
CA TRP A 480 0.94 14.34 12.95
C TRP A 480 0.46 15.25 11.83
N ASP A 481 1.37 15.93 11.11
CA ASP A 481 1.02 16.66 9.90
C ASP A 481 0.63 15.70 8.76
N ASP A 482 1.05 14.43 8.87
CA ASP A 482 0.64 13.38 7.95
C ASP A 482 -0.78 12.87 8.25
N GLY A 483 -1.66 12.96 7.26
CA GLY A 483 -3.05 12.48 7.38
C GLY A 483 -3.20 10.96 7.55
N LYS A 484 -2.10 10.18 7.56
CA LYS A 484 -2.02 8.74 7.83
C LYS A 484 -1.06 8.42 8.99
N TYR A 485 -0.66 9.40 9.81
CA TYR A 485 0.44 9.25 10.78
C TYR A 485 0.20 8.13 11.78
N SER A 486 -0.99 8.06 12.39
CA SER A 486 -1.30 7.06 13.42
C SER A 486 -1.15 5.66 12.84
N LYS A 487 -1.71 5.42 11.64
CA LYS A 487 -1.56 4.15 10.93
C LYS A 487 -0.10 3.80 10.66
N ARG A 488 0.71 4.77 10.22
CA ARG A 488 2.14 4.58 9.95
C ARG A 488 2.95 4.34 11.22
N LEU A 489 2.59 4.99 12.33
CA LEU A 489 3.25 4.84 13.62
C LEU A 489 3.06 3.43 14.20
N HIS A 490 1.82 2.93 14.23
CA HIS A 490 1.54 1.55 14.65
C HIS A 490 2.27 0.52 13.78
N ARG A 491 2.33 0.76 12.46
CA ARG A 491 3.08 -0.09 11.52
C ARG A 491 4.57 -0.07 11.82
N LEU A 492 5.17 1.11 11.98
CA LEU A 492 6.59 1.26 12.29
C LEU A 492 6.94 0.55 13.61
N PHE A 493 6.13 0.77 14.66
CA PHE A 493 6.32 0.11 15.95
C PHE A 493 6.27 -1.42 15.81
N LEU A 494 5.29 -1.96 15.08
CA LEU A 494 5.19 -3.40 14.86
C LEU A 494 6.41 -3.95 14.10
N LEU A 495 6.93 -3.23 13.11
CA LEU A 495 8.13 -3.69 12.38
C LEU A 495 9.37 -3.73 13.28
N HIS A 496 9.50 -2.77 14.20
CA HIS A 496 10.53 -2.82 15.24
C HIS A 496 10.29 -3.98 16.22
N PHE A 497 9.04 -4.25 16.60
CA PHE A 497 8.70 -5.42 17.42
C PHE A 497 9.03 -6.75 16.73
N ILE A 498 8.74 -6.90 15.44
CA ILE A 498 9.13 -8.08 14.66
C ILE A 498 10.65 -8.24 14.66
N ASN A 499 11.40 -7.15 14.45
CA ASN A 499 12.86 -7.18 14.49
C ASN A 499 13.39 -7.60 15.87
N LEU A 500 12.86 -7.01 16.93
CA LEU A 500 13.17 -7.38 18.32
C LEU A 500 12.89 -8.86 18.56
N TYR A 501 11.75 -9.35 18.09
CA TYR A 501 11.39 -10.76 18.20
C TYR A 501 12.36 -11.67 17.45
N ILE A 502 12.88 -11.28 16.30
CA ILE A 502 13.83 -12.12 15.54
C ILE A 502 15.22 -12.09 16.19
N GLU A 503 15.71 -10.91 16.55
CA GLU A 503 17.13 -10.68 16.87
C GLU A 503 17.45 -10.77 18.36
N SER A 504 16.49 -10.47 19.25
CA SER A 504 16.75 -10.46 20.69
C SER A 504 16.67 -11.85 21.31
N ARG A 505 17.63 -12.13 22.21
CA ARG A 505 17.62 -13.29 23.10
C ARG A 505 16.77 -13.05 24.36
N ASN A 506 16.66 -11.81 24.82
CA ASN A 506 15.96 -11.41 26.05
C ASN A 506 14.76 -10.52 25.72
N ARG A 507 13.96 -10.93 24.73
CA ARG A 507 12.92 -10.13 24.05
C ARG A 507 11.99 -9.39 25.03
N LYS A 508 11.56 -10.07 26.11
CA LYS A 508 10.69 -9.49 27.13
C LYS A 508 11.37 -8.37 27.92
N LEU A 509 12.58 -8.60 28.42
CA LEU A 509 13.35 -7.61 29.16
C LEU A 509 13.65 -6.39 28.28
N ASP A 510 14.05 -6.63 27.03
CA ASP A 510 14.32 -5.54 26.08
C ASP A 510 13.05 -4.72 25.82
N MET A 511 11.88 -5.36 25.71
CA MET A 511 10.59 -4.68 25.56
C MET A 511 10.18 -3.91 26.83
N GLU A 512 10.49 -4.42 28.02
CA GLU A 512 10.28 -3.69 29.29
C GLU A 512 11.13 -2.42 29.31
N MET A 513 12.41 -2.51 28.93
CA MET A 513 13.28 -1.34 28.81
C MET A 513 12.79 -0.32 27.77
N ILE A 514 12.30 -0.79 26.62
CA ILE A 514 11.71 0.09 25.58
C ILE A 514 10.44 0.77 26.12
N SER A 515 9.58 0.03 26.82
CA SER A 515 8.36 0.58 27.44
C SER A 515 8.70 1.66 28.46
N ASP A 516 9.68 1.40 29.33
CA ASP A 516 10.16 2.36 30.34
C ASP A 516 10.80 3.59 29.69
N ALA A 517 11.54 3.41 28.59
CA ALA A 517 12.11 4.49 27.82
C ALA A 517 11.03 5.39 27.21
N ILE A 518 10.01 4.81 26.58
CA ILE A 518 8.86 5.55 26.01
C ILE A 518 8.14 6.34 27.12
N HIS A 519 7.90 5.72 28.27
CA HIS A 519 7.32 6.41 29.42
C HIS A 519 8.18 7.59 29.89
N SER A 520 9.49 7.36 30.03
CA SER A 520 10.46 8.37 30.48
C SER A 520 10.57 9.54 29.49
N LEU A 521 10.57 9.27 28.17
CA LEU A 521 10.59 10.30 27.13
C LEU A 521 9.35 11.21 27.19
N SER A 522 8.19 10.66 27.56
CA SER A 522 6.95 11.45 27.68
C SER A 522 6.95 12.43 28.86
N THR A 523 7.79 12.22 29.87
CA THR A 523 7.80 12.99 31.12
C THR A 523 9.10 13.76 31.36
N SER A 524 10.18 13.41 30.66
CA SER A 524 11.49 13.99 30.88
C SER A 524 11.61 15.44 30.41
N LYS A 525 12.36 16.23 31.20
CA LYS A 525 12.82 17.57 30.82
C LYS A 525 14.03 17.52 29.88
N ASP A 526 14.77 16.42 29.86
CA ASP A 526 15.87 16.16 28.92
C ASP A 526 15.65 14.78 28.25
N PRO A 527 14.87 14.72 27.16
CA PRO A 527 14.62 13.48 26.43
C PRO A 527 15.90 12.84 25.87
N MET A 528 16.92 13.64 25.55
CA MET A 528 18.17 13.12 25.00
C MET A 528 19.02 12.42 26.07
N ASP A 529 18.91 12.83 27.33
CA ASP A 529 19.55 12.12 28.45
C ASP A 529 18.89 10.76 28.72
N VAL A 530 17.56 10.69 28.61
CA VAL A 530 16.82 9.42 28.65
C VAL A 530 17.30 8.50 27.52
N TYR A 531 17.33 9.00 26.28
CA TYR A 531 17.83 8.24 25.14
C TYR A 531 19.26 7.75 25.38
N ARG A 532 20.18 8.63 25.78
CA ARG A 532 21.59 8.26 26.06
C ARG A 532 21.69 7.17 27.13
N THR A 533 20.95 7.31 28.22
CA THR A 533 20.90 6.31 29.29
C THR A 533 20.38 4.98 28.79
N VAL A 534 19.29 4.95 28.03
CA VAL A 534 18.71 3.72 27.52
C VAL A 534 19.63 3.06 26.47
N SER A 535 20.17 3.86 25.56
CA SER A 535 21.09 3.41 24.50
C SER A 535 22.36 2.75 25.06
N SER A 536 22.86 3.20 26.22
CA SER A 536 24.04 2.59 26.84
C SER A 536 23.79 1.20 27.42
N HIS A 537 22.52 0.83 27.63
CA HIS A 537 22.12 -0.50 28.11
C HIS A 537 21.72 -1.43 26.96
N PHE A 538 21.49 -0.89 25.76
CA PHE A 538 21.08 -1.69 24.61
C PHE A 538 22.26 -2.41 23.97
N GLY A 539 22.11 -3.72 23.82
CA GLY A 539 23.02 -4.53 23.02
C GLY A 539 22.76 -4.37 21.52
N ILE A 540 23.57 -5.06 20.70
CA ILE A 540 23.45 -5.06 19.23
C ILE A 540 22.03 -5.42 18.75
N SER A 541 21.33 -6.28 19.49
CA SER A 541 19.98 -6.76 19.15
C SER A 541 18.86 -5.70 19.24
N ILE A 542 19.14 -4.50 19.74
CA ILE A 542 18.14 -3.42 19.91
C ILE A 542 18.50 -2.19 19.07
N LEU A 543 19.53 -2.28 18.20
CA LEU A 543 20.01 -1.14 17.42
C LEU A 543 18.92 -0.45 16.58
N SER A 544 18.00 -1.23 15.99
CA SER A 544 16.90 -0.66 15.21
C SER A 544 15.92 0.14 16.08
N PHE A 545 15.56 -0.36 17.27
CA PHE A 545 14.73 0.36 18.24
C PHE A 545 15.45 1.59 18.82
N ASN A 546 16.78 1.52 18.97
CA ASN A 546 17.57 2.64 19.44
C ASN A 546 17.45 3.85 18.50
N SER A 547 17.59 3.63 17.18
CA SER A 547 17.37 4.68 16.18
C SER A 547 15.95 5.26 16.26
N PHE A 548 14.92 4.43 16.42
CA PHE A 548 13.55 4.91 16.59
C PHE A 548 13.36 5.79 17.83
N LEU A 549 13.93 5.38 18.98
CA LEU A 549 13.86 6.18 20.21
C LEU A 549 14.65 7.49 20.11
N GLU A 550 15.73 7.52 19.34
CA GLU A 550 16.46 8.76 19.03
C GLU A 550 15.57 9.76 18.31
N HIS A 551 14.85 9.33 17.27
CA HIS A 551 13.91 10.18 16.53
C HIS A 551 12.81 10.72 17.45
N VAL A 552 12.25 9.87 18.31
CA VAL A 552 11.25 10.30 19.31
C VAL A 552 11.86 11.32 20.27
N ALA A 553 13.08 11.11 20.79
CA ALA A 553 13.75 12.03 21.70
C ALA A 553 14.09 13.39 21.05
N LEU A 554 14.51 13.39 19.78
CA LEU A 554 14.77 14.60 19.01
C LEU A 554 13.47 15.38 18.75
N LEU A 555 12.40 14.70 18.35
CA LEU A 555 11.07 15.29 18.20
C LEU A 555 10.59 15.89 19.52
N SER A 556 10.74 15.13 20.59
CA SER A 556 10.40 15.51 21.94
C SER A 556 11.09 16.83 22.35
N LYS A 557 12.40 16.92 22.11
CA LYS A 557 13.18 18.14 22.32
C LYS A 557 12.68 19.32 21.46
N ARG A 558 12.37 19.09 20.18
CA ARG A 558 11.88 20.12 19.25
C ARG A 558 10.55 20.72 19.70
N VAL A 559 9.63 19.88 20.18
CA VAL A 559 8.23 20.25 20.46
C VAL A 559 8.04 20.90 21.84
N ASN A 560 9.07 20.86 22.71
CA ASN A 560 8.98 21.31 24.11
C ASN A 560 7.84 20.59 24.88
N ASN A 561 7.84 19.25 24.77
CA ASN A 561 6.97 18.18 25.30
C ASN A 561 5.81 18.49 26.24
N VAL A 562 6.00 19.35 27.24
CA VAL A 562 5.14 19.43 28.42
C VAL A 562 3.74 19.98 28.07
N LYS A 563 3.56 20.57 26.88
CA LYS A 563 2.30 21.23 26.51
C LYS A 563 1.73 20.88 25.14
N ASN A 564 2.42 20.08 24.32
CA ASN A 564 1.92 19.75 22.99
C ASN A 564 0.98 18.54 23.05
N LYS A 565 -0.29 18.75 22.69
CA LYS A 565 -1.34 17.73 22.74
C LYS A 565 -1.09 16.60 21.73
N ASP A 566 -0.60 16.91 20.54
CA ASP A 566 -0.38 15.92 19.48
C ASP A 566 0.82 15.03 19.78
N PHE A 567 1.89 15.58 20.34
CA PHE A 567 2.99 14.80 20.89
C PHE A 567 2.53 13.90 22.04
N ALA A 568 1.71 14.41 22.97
CA ALA A 568 1.15 13.61 24.05
C ALA A 568 0.28 12.44 23.53
N ASN A 569 -0.53 12.69 22.48
CA ASN A 569 -1.32 11.65 21.81
C ASN A 569 -0.41 10.59 21.15
N MET A 570 0.65 11.02 20.46
CA MET A 570 1.64 10.12 19.87
C MET A 570 2.30 9.24 20.94
N MET A 571 2.71 9.82 22.07
CA MET A 571 3.31 9.05 23.17
C MET A 571 2.32 8.06 23.78
N LYS A 572 1.03 8.42 23.89
CA LYS A 572 -0.03 7.50 24.35
C LYS A 572 -0.16 6.29 23.42
N VAL A 573 -0.13 6.51 22.11
CA VAL A 573 -0.13 5.43 21.11
C VAL A 573 1.07 4.49 21.32
N LEU A 574 2.28 5.04 21.45
CA LEU A 574 3.49 4.23 21.66
C LEU A 574 3.47 3.44 22.97
N GLN A 575 2.90 4.01 24.04
CA GLN A 575 2.72 3.32 25.32
C GLN A 575 1.72 2.16 25.21
N GLU A 576 0.63 2.35 24.47
CA GLU A 576 -0.36 1.30 24.23
C GLU A 576 0.21 0.16 23.36
N ASP A 577 0.99 0.51 22.33
CA ASP A 577 1.70 -0.46 21.49
C ASP A 577 2.70 -1.29 22.33
N ALA A 578 3.53 -0.62 23.13
CA ALA A 578 4.53 -1.27 24.00
C ALA A 578 3.88 -2.19 25.03
N LYS A 579 2.80 -1.73 25.69
CA LYS A 579 2.03 -2.53 26.63
C LYS A 579 1.47 -3.79 25.97
N THR A 580 0.90 -3.67 24.78
CA THR A 580 0.34 -4.80 24.04
C THR A 580 1.43 -5.84 23.73
N CYS A 581 2.61 -5.40 23.30
CA CYS A 581 3.77 -6.28 23.07
C CYS A 581 4.24 -7.00 24.35
N LEU A 582 4.21 -6.35 25.51
CA LEU A 582 4.50 -6.99 26.80
C LEU A 582 3.47 -8.05 27.18
N GLU A 583 2.18 -7.77 26.95
CA GLU A 583 1.11 -8.75 27.16
C GLU A 583 1.25 -9.97 26.24
N ILE A 584 1.67 -9.76 24.99
CA ILE A 584 1.99 -10.84 24.04
C ILE A 584 3.12 -11.74 24.57
N PHE A 585 4.18 -11.17 25.14
CA PHE A 585 5.24 -11.97 25.75
C PHE A 585 4.76 -12.73 26.99
N ALA A 586 3.88 -12.14 27.80
CA ALA A 586 3.29 -12.81 28.95
C ALA A 586 2.41 -14.01 28.54
N ASP A 587 1.60 -13.85 27.49
CA ASP A 587 0.77 -14.93 26.94
C ASP A 587 1.64 -16.08 26.37
N LEU A 588 2.79 -15.74 25.77
CA LEU A 588 3.78 -16.74 25.32
C LEU A 588 4.40 -17.51 26.48
N ASP A 589 4.83 -16.81 27.53
CA ASP A 589 5.37 -17.44 28.74
C ASP A 589 4.33 -18.42 29.33
N GLN A 590 3.08 -17.99 29.43
CA GLN A 590 1.98 -18.83 29.92
C GLN A 590 1.76 -20.06 29.03
N TYR A 591 1.74 -19.89 27.71
CA TYR A 591 1.62 -21.00 26.76
C TYR A 591 2.75 -22.01 26.95
N PHE A 592 3.99 -21.55 27.09
CA PHE A 592 5.13 -22.44 27.33
C PHE A 592 5.07 -23.13 28.68
N ILE A 593 4.63 -22.47 29.76
CA ILE A 593 4.46 -23.11 31.08
C ILE A 593 3.42 -24.22 31.01
N GLN A 594 2.27 -23.97 30.35
CA GLN A 594 1.19 -24.94 30.24
C GLN A 594 1.54 -26.14 29.35
N ASN A 595 2.35 -25.92 28.31
CA ASN A 595 2.73 -26.94 27.32
C ASN A 595 4.18 -27.48 27.50
N ALA A 596 4.90 -27.02 28.53
CA ALA A 596 6.28 -27.39 28.86
C ALA A 596 6.57 -28.89 28.94
N PRO A 597 5.65 -29.77 29.40
CA PRO A 597 5.91 -31.21 29.40
C PRO A 597 6.11 -31.80 28.00
N VAL A 598 5.56 -31.15 26.96
CA VAL A 598 5.59 -31.61 25.56
C VAL A 598 6.69 -30.91 24.74
N ILE A 599 7.03 -29.66 25.09
CA ILE A 599 7.84 -28.76 24.24
C ILE A 599 9.35 -28.75 24.57
N ARG A 600 9.79 -29.33 25.69
CA ARG A 600 11.22 -29.36 26.10
C ARG A 600 12.19 -29.97 25.09
N LYS A 601 11.73 -30.53 23.97
CA LYS A 601 12.59 -31.15 22.94
C LYS A 601 12.69 -30.40 21.60
N SER A 602 11.89 -29.37 21.30
CA SER A 602 11.83 -28.83 19.92
C SER A 602 11.84 -27.31 19.71
N ILE A 603 11.67 -26.46 20.74
CA ILE A 603 11.52 -24.99 20.50
C ILE A 603 12.64 -24.14 21.16
N TYR A 604 13.45 -24.72 22.04
CA TYR A 604 14.56 -24.00 22.71
C TYR A 604 15.93 -24.12 22.01
N ASN A 605 16.00 -24.87 20.91
CA ASN A 605 17.11 -24.88 19.94
C ASN A 605 16.61 -24.27 18.64
#